data_AF-A0A317H2Z3-F1
#
_entry.id   AF-A0A317H2Z3-F1
#
_cell.length_a   1.000
_cell.length_b   1.000
_cell.length_c   1.000
_cell.angle_alpha   90.00
_cell.angle_beta   90.00
_cell.angle_gamma   90.00
#
_symmetry.space_group_name_H-M   'P 1'
#
loop_
_entity.id
_entity.type
_entity.pdbx_description
1 polymer ?
#
loop_
_entity_poly.entity_id
_entity_poly.type
_entity_poly.pdbx_seq_one_letter_code
_entity_poly.pdbx_strand_id
1 'polypeptide(L)'
;MRNMILLAALFCLSLSAAQAQKWSDLTREEKLMKAKEFRAENQRFLKDSLGLSAEQMTDIDNVNICFLSTLDRIDRYGKDQATKEKYAKAVMDARWAQIDAIMGADKHKQYAVYLKNKIQAAMAKNKS
;
A
#
# COMPACT_ATOMS: atom_id res chain seq x y z
N MET A 1 -1.35 -40.99 0.71
CA MET A 1 -2.07 -40.07 1.63
C MET A 1 -1.22 -38.90 2.14
N ARG A 2 0.10 -39.06 2.37
CA ARG A 2 0.99 -37.98 2.84
C ARG A 2 1.21 -36.84 1.83
N ASN A 3 1.10 -37.14 0.52
CA ASN A 3 1.27 -36.15 -0.54
C ASN A 3 -0.02 -35.35 -0.86
N MET A 4 -1.20 -35.78 -0.40
CA MET A 4 -2.45 -35.01 -0.54
C MET A 4 -2.61 -33.92 0.52
N ILE A 5 -2.00 -34.10 1.70
CA ILE A 5 -2.06 -33.12 2.79
C ILE A 5 -1.19 -31.89 2.46
N LEU A 6 -0.08 -32.09 1.75
CA LEU A 6 0.80 -31.00 1.29
C LEU A 6 0.16 -30.14 0.19
N LEU A 7 -0.64 -30.73 -0.71
CA LEU A 7 -1.38 -29.95 -1.72
C LEU A 7 -2.53 -29.12 -1.12
N ALA A 8 -3.23 -29.64 -0.10
CA ALA A 8 -4.32 -28.93 0.55
C ALA A 8 -3.83 -27.71 1.36
N ALA A 9 -2.65 -27.79 1.98
CA ALA A 9 -2.04 -26.68 2.72
C ALA A 9 -1.62 -25.51 1.81
N LEU A 10 -1.20 -25.80 0.57
CA LEU A 10 -0.88 -24.79 -0.45
C LEU A 10 -2.13 -24.06 -0.97
N PHE A 11 -3.29 -24.71 -0.97
CA PHE A 11 -4.57 -24.10 -1.39
C PHE A 11 -5.17 -23.17 -0.33
N CYS A 12 -4.85 -23.37 0.96
CA CYS A 12 -5.33 -22.50 2.04
C CYS A 12 -4.54 -21.17 2.15
N LEU A 13 -3.32 -21.08 1.60
CA LEU A 13 -2.51 -19.86 1.64
C LEU A 13 -2.91 -18.83 0.58
N SER A 14 -3.53 -19.25 -0.53
CA SER A 14 -4.00 -18.34 -1.60
C SER A 14 -5.27 -17.56 -1.23
N LEU A 15 -5.96 -17.89 -0.13
CA LEU A 15 -7.15 -17.18 0.34
C LEU A 15 -6.85 -15.85 1.07
N SER A 16 -5.58 -15.52 1.28
CA SER A 16 -5.18 -14.27 1.97
C SER A 16 -4.86 -13.09 1.04
N ALA A 17 -4.89 -13.29 -0.28
CA ALA A 17 -4.34 -12.34 -1.25
C ALA A 17 -5.41 -11.60 -2.10
N ALA A 18 -6.52 -11.14 -1.51
CA ALA A 18 -7.44 -10.22 -2.20
C ALA A 18 -8.44 -9.53 -1.25
N GLN A 19 -8.03 -9.09 -0.05
CA GLN A 19 -8.88 -8.12 0.65
C GLN A 19 -8.74 -6.78 -0.05
N ALA A 20 -9.70 -6.45 -0.91
CA ALA A 20 -9.79 -5.13 -1.53
C ALA A 20 -9.79 -4.07 -0.43
N GLN A 21 -8.83 -3.15 -0.46
CA GLN A 21 -8.72 -2.09 0.53
C GLN A 21 -9.92 -1.16 0.41
N LYS A 22 -10.66 -0.96 1.51
CA LYS A 22 -11.87 -0.14 1.51
C LYS A 22 -11.51 1.34 1.37
N TRP A 23 -12.41 2.12 0.78
CA TRP A 23 -12.21 3.58 0.64
C TRP A 23 -11.87 4.27 1.96
N SER A 24 -12.57 3.91 3.04
CA SER A 24 -12.33 4.49 4.37
C SER A 24 -10.95 4.17 4.96
N ASP A 25 -10.32 3.09 4.51
CA ASP A 25 -8.94 2.76 4.88
C ASP A 25 -7.95 3.57 4.04
N LEU A 26 -8.26 3.80 2.76
CA LEU A 26 -7.46 4.64 1.86
C LEU A 26 -7.45 6.11 2.28
N THR A 27 -8.59 6.68 2.66
CA THR A 27 -8.63 8.06 3.20
C THR A 27 -7.81 8.21 4.48
N ARG A 28 -7.74 7.15 5.30
CA ARG A 28 -6.92 7.15 6.52
C ARG A 28 -5.43 7.01 6.21
N GLU A 29 -5.07 6.08 5.33
CA GLU A 29 -3.71 5.96 4.80
C GLU A 29 -3.24 7.30 4.23
N GLU A 30 -4.08 7.98 3.45
CA GLU A 30 -3.77 9.25 2.83
C GLU A 30 -3.42 10.34 3.84
N LYS A 31 -4.23 10.48 4.92
CA LYS A 31 -3.93 11.40 6.03
C LYS A 31 -2.63 11.05 6.74
N LEU A 32 -2.36 9.77 6.97
CA LEU A 32 -1.14 9.31 7.63
C LEU A 32 0.09 9.54 6.76
N MET A 33 0.03 9.22 5.48
CA MET A 33 1.13 9.38 4.52
C MET A 33 1.51 10.85 4.30
N LYS A 34 0.57 11.78 4.48
CA LYS A 34 0.82 13.23 4.48
C LYS A 34 1.53 13.72 5.74
N ALA A 35 1.54 12.96 6.84
CA ALA A 35 2.23 13.34 8.07
C ALA A 35 3.76 13.28 7.90
N LYS A 36 4.46 14.35 8.32
CA LYS A 36 5.90 14.51 8.13
C LYS A 36 6.71 13.36 8.72
N GLU A 37 6.36 12.91 9.93
CA GLU A 37 7.03 11.81 10.63
C GLU A 37 6.85 10.49 9.89
N PHE A 38 5.63 10.20 9.42
CA PHE A 38 5.34 9.00 8.63
C PHE A 38 6.20 8.97 7.35
N ARG A 39 6.27 10.10 6.64
CA ARG A 39 7.10 10.22 5.43
C ARG A 39 8.59 10.05 5.74
N ALA A 40 9.09 10.68 6.80
CA ALA A 40 10.50 10.58 7.19
C ALA A 40 10.90 9.14 7.55
N GLU A 41 10.04 8.42 8.28
CA GLU A 41 10.28 7.04 8.64
C GLU A 41 10.16 6.09 7.43
N ASN A 42 9.25 6.37 6.49
CA ASN A 42 9.19 5.63 5.23
C ASN A 42 10.48 5.79 4.43
N GLN A 43 10.96 7.02 4.27
CA GLN A 43 12.22 7.31 3.57
C GLN A 43 13.40 6.61 4.22
N ARG A 44 13.44 6.56 5.55
CA ARG A 44 14.45 5.81 6.29
C ARG A 44 14.38 4.31 6.00
N PHE A 45 13.19 3.71 6.00
CA PHE A 45 13.03 2.28 5.69
C PHE A 45 13.47 1.95 4.26
N LEU A 46 13.06 2.76 3.28
CA LEU A 46 13.46 2.60 1.87
C LEU A 46 14.99 2.64 1.70
N LYS A 47 15.65 3.57 2.41
CA LYS A 47 17.11 3.70 2.38
C LYS A 47 17.81 2.56 3.13
N ASP A 48 17.52 2.43 4.41
CA ASP A 48 18.34 1.65 5.34
C ASP A 48 18.00 0.16 5.32
N SER A 49 16.75 -0.20 5.01
CA SER A 49 16.29 -1.59 4.99
C SER A 49 16.22 -2.18 3.58
N LEU A 50 15.82 -1.38 2.58
CA LEU A 50 15.69 -1.86 1.20
C LEU A 50 16.85 -1.44 0.29
N GLY A 51 17.77 -0.62 0.78
CA GLY A 51 18.97 -0.20 0.05
C GLY A 51 18.66 0.52 -1.26
N LEU A 52 17.59 1.32 -1.29
CA LEU A 52 17.21 2.06 -2.49
C LEU A 52 18.09 3.30 -2.69
N SER A 53 18.36 3.64 -3.95
CA SER A 53 19.08 4.86 -4.31
C SER A 53 18.23 6.10 -4.00
N ALA A 54 18.88 7.26 -3.92
CA ALA A 54 18.19 8.54 -3.74
C ALA A 54 17.17 8.83 -4.87
N GLU A 55 17.50 8.43 -6.09
CA GLU A 55 16.63 8.54 -7.27
C GLU A 55 15.39 7.67 -7.11
N GLN A 56 15.57 6.37 -6.82
CA GLN A 56 14.45 5.44 -6.59
C GLN A 56 13.52 5.93 -5.46
N MET A 57 14.10 6.43 -4.37
CA MET A 57 13.32 6.97 -3.25
C MET A 57 12.53 8.23 -3.64
N THR A 58 13.11 9.09 -4.49
CA THR A 58 12.44 10.28 -5.03
C THR A 58 11.28 9.88 -5.94
N ASP A 59 11.48 8.89 -6.81
CA ASP A 59 10.44 8.39 -7.69
C ASP A 59 9.29 7.75 -6.92
N ILE A 60 9.59 6.97 -5.88
CA ILE A 60 8.54 6.40 -4.99
C ILE A 60 7.75 7.51 -4.29
N ASP A 61 8.42 8.57 -3.83
CA ASP A 61 7.74 9.73 -3.24
C ASP A 61 6.82 10.41 -4.26
N ASN A 62 7.27 10.57 -5.50
CA ASN A 62 6.46 11.13 -6.58
C ASN A 62 5.23 10.25 -6.90
N VAL A 63 5.42 8.93 -6.99
CA VAL A 63 4.32 7.96 -7.19
C VAL A 63 3.31 8.06 -6.06
N ASN A 64 3.77 8.13 -4.81
CA ASN A 64 2.89 8.28 -3.65
C ASN A 64 2.15 9.63 -3.68
N ILE A 65 2.81 10.75 -4.00
CA ILE A 65 2.14 12.06 -4.11
C ILE A 65 1.04 12.03 -5.18
N CYS A 66 1.32 11.47 -6.35
CA CYS A 66 0.35 11.31 -7.43
C CYS A 66 -0.84 10.44 -7.02
N PHE A 67 -0.57 9.34 -6.31
CA PHE A 67 -1.59 8.46 -5.76
C PHE A 67 -2.50 9.21 -4.78
N LEU A 68 -1.94 9.88 -3.78
CA LEU A 68 -2.70 10.61 -2.77
C LEU A 68 -3.52 11.76 -3.37
N SER A 69 -2.94 12.53 -4.28
CA SER A 69 -3.66 13.60 -4.99
C SER A 69 -4.80 13.06 -5.85
N THR A 70 -4.67 11.84 -6.37
CA THR A 70 -5.74 11.19 -7.12
C THR A 70 -6.85 10.69 -6.21
N LEU A 71 -6.53 10.16 -5.03
CA LEU A 71 -7.53 9.86 -4.00
C LEU A 71 -8.31 11.12 -3.60
N ASP A 72 -7.65 12.26 -3.38
CA ASP A 72 -8.30 13.56 -3.11
C ASP A 72 -9.31 13.97 -4.21
N ARG A 73 -9.01 13.65 -5.48
CA ARG A 73 -9.94 13.92 -6.60
C ARG A 73 -11.11 12.94 -6.60
N ILE A 74 -10.85 11.66 -6.37
CA ILE A 74 -11.91 10.64 -6.28
C ILE A 74 -12.85 10.96 -5.11
N ASP A 75 -12.34 11.45 -3.98
CA ASP A 75 -13.19 11.81 -2.84
C ASP A 75 -14.15 12.95 -3.19
N ARG A 76 -13.62 13.99 -3.85
CA ARG A 76 -14.37 15.19 -4.24
C ARG A 76 -15.41 14.94 -5.33
N TYR A 77 -15.11 14.09 -6.31
CA TYR A 77 -15.95 13.94 -7.51
C TYR A 77 -16.67 12.59 -7.61
N GLY A 78 -16.33 11.61 -6.77
CA GLY A 78 -17.02 10.32 -6.71
C GLY A 78 -18.43 10.46 -6.15
N LYS A 79 -19.44 10.05 -6.93
CA LYS A 79 -20.87 10.25 -6.60
C LYS A 79 -21.37 9.34 -5.47
N ASP A 80 -20.83 8.13 -5.39
CA ASP A 80 -21.21 7.12 -4.41
C ASP A 80 -20.00 6.26 -4.00
N GLN A 81 -20.19 5.49 -2.94
CA GLN A 81 -19.16 4.65 -2.35
C GLN A 81 -18.62 3.61 -3.33
N ALA A 82 -19.49 2.97 -4.11
CA ALA A 82 -19.10 1.93 -5.07
C ALA A 82 -18.20 2.50 -6.18
N THR A 83 -18.52 3.70 -6.65
CA THR A 83 -17.75 4.45 -7.63
C THR A 83 -16.39 4.86 -7.06
N LYS A 84 -16.36 5.36 -5.82
CA LYS A 84 -15.11 5.70 -5.12
C LYS A 84 -14.20 4.48 -4.98
N GLU A 85 -14.72 3.35 -4.53
CA GLU A 85 -13.98 2.10 -4.38
C GLU A 85 -13.46 1.56 -5.72
N LYS A 86 -14.28 1.61 -6.79
CA LYS A 86 -13.86 1.21 -8.14
C LYS A 86 -12.64 2.00 -8.62
N TYR A 87 -12.68 3.34 -8.51
CA TYR A 87 -11.56 4.17 -8.97
C TYR A 87 -10.35 4.08 -8.04
N ALA A 88 -10.56 4.00 -6.72
CA ALA A 88 -9.50 3.76 -5.76
C ALA A 88 -8.71 2.49 -6.08
N LYS A 89 -9.42 1.40 -6.43
CA LYS A 89 -8.78 0.14 -6.80
C LYS A 89 -7.87 0.30 -8.01
N ALA A 90 -8.36 0.91 -9.09
CA ALA A 90 -7.56 1.12 -10.29
C ALA A 90 -6.30 1.97 -10.02
N VAL A 91 -6.44 3.01 -9.20
CA VAL A 91 -5.35 3.91 -8.82
C VAL A 91 -4.35 3.23 -7.88
N MET A 92 -4.80 2.36 -6.98
CA MET A 92 -3.94 1.53 -6.14
C MET A 92 -3.14 0.52 -6.99
N ASP A 93 -3.80 -0.18 -7.92
CA ASP A 93 -3.14 -1.14 -8.80
C ASP A 93 -2.05 -0.44 -9.65
N ALA A 94 -2.34 0.76 -10.16
CA ALA A 94 -1.37 1.58 -10.89
C ALA A 94 -0.20 2.09 -10.03
N ARG A 95 -0.45 2.46 -8.76
CA ARG A 95 0.60 2.84 -7.80
C ARG A 95 1.57 1.67 -7.60
N TRP A 96 1.05 0.47 -7.35
CA TRP A 96 1.89 -0.69 -7.07
C TRP A 96 2.67 -1.17 -8.29
N ALA A 97 2.10 -1.11 -9.49
CA ALA A 97 2.84 -1.41 -10.71
C ALA A 97 4.04 -0.46 -10.92
N GLN A 98 3.89 0.83 -10.63
CA GLN A 98 4.99 1.79 -10.69
C GLN A 98 6.05 1.54 -9.61
N ILE A 99 5.61 1.22 -8.38
CA ILE A 99 6.53 0.84 -7.30
C ILE A 99 7.32 -0.40 -7.67
N ASP A 100 6.69 -1.43 -8.25
CA ASP A 100 7.37 -2.62 -8.77
C ASP A 100 8.43 -2.28 -9.82
N ALA A 101 8.12 -1.36 -10.74
CA ALA A 101 9.08 -0.92 -11.74
C ALA A 101 10.30 -0.21 -11.12
N ILE A 102 10.12 0.50 -10.00
CA ILE A 102 11.19 1.26 -9.35
C ILE A 102 12.07 0.37 -8.45
N MET A 103 11.47 -0.45 -7.58
CA MET A 103 12.21 -1.21 -6.56
C MET A 103 12.31 -2.71 -6.81
N GLY A 104 11.55 -3.23 -7.78
CA GLY A 104 11.40 -4.67 -8.03
C GLY A 104 10.42 -5.36 -7.08
N ALA A 105 9.82 -6.45 -7.56
CA ALA A 105 8.76 -7.19 -6.87
C ALA A 105 9.12 -7.67 -5.45
N ASP A 106 10.36 -8.13 -5.25
CA ASP A 106 10.79 -8.65 -3.96
C ASP A 106 10.87 -7.56 -2.88
N LYS A 107 11.36 -6.37 -3.24
CA LYS A 107 11.43 -5.23 -2.33
C LYS A 107 10.06 -4.58 -2.14
N HIS A 108 9.24 -4.54 -3.19
CA HIS A 108 7.86 -4.08 -3.10
C HIS A 108 7.08 -4.91 -2.09
N LYS A 109 7.16 -6.25 -2.14
CA LYS A 109 6.48 -7.11 -1.15
C LYS A 109 6.84 -6.75 0.29
N GLN A 110 8.12 -6.48 0.56
CA GLN A 110 8.59 -6.05 1.89
C GLN A 110 8.04 -4.67 2.26
N TYR A 111 8.06 -3.73 1.31
CA TYR A 111 7.54 -2.38 1.50
C TYR A 111 6.02 -2.36 1.75
N ALA A 112 5.25 -3.16 1.02
CA ALA A 112 3.80 -3.28 1.19
C ALA A 112 3.45 -3.84 2.58
N VAL A 113 4.19 -4.85 3.06
CA VAL A 113 4.02 -5.38 4.42
C VAL A 113 4.36 -4.32 5.46
N TYR A 114 5.48 -3.61 5.29
CA TYR A 114 5.87 -2.52 6.18
C TYR A 114 4.78 -1.44 6.27
N LEU A 115 4.28 -0.96 5.12
CA LEU A 115 3.23 0.06 5.07
C LEU A 115 1.94 -0.43 5.73
N LYS A 116 1.50 -1.66 5.43
CA LYS A 116 0.30 -2.25 6.04
C LYS A 116 0.42 -2.29 7.56
N ASN A 117 1.52 -2.82 8.09
CA ASN A 117 1.74 -2.93 9.53
C ASN A 117 1.77 -1.54 10.20
N LYS A 118 2.40 -0.57 9.54
CA LYS A 118 2.52 0.79 10.06
C LYS A 118 1.19 1.54 10.09
N ILE A 119 0.42 1.44 9.02
CA ILE A 119 -0.93 2.00 8.93
C ILE A 119 -1.82 1.38 10.01
N GLN A 120 -1.80 0.05 10.15
CA GLN A 120 -2.56 -0.66 11.18
C GLN A 120 -2.16 -0.22 12.60
N ALA A 121 -0.85 -0.09 12.87
CA ALA A 121 -0.36 0.38 14.17
C ALA A 121 -0.80 1.82 14.47
N ALA A 122 -0.71 2.73 13.49
CA ALA A 122 -1.16 4.10 13.63
C ALA A 122 -2.69 4.19 13.83
N MET A 123 -3.46 3.35 13.15
CA MET A 123 -4.91 3.27 13.31
C MET A 123 -5.32 2.70 14.69
N ALA A 124 -4.54 1.77 15.24
CA ALA A 124 -4.79 1.24 16.58
C ALA A 124 -4.52 2.30 17.67
N LYS A 125 -3.45 3.08 17.53
CA LYS A 125 -3.10 4.17 18.46
C LYS A 125 -4.12 5.30 18.47
N ASN A 126 -4.73 5.63 17.32
CA ASN A 126 -5.76 6.67 17.23
C ASN A 126 -7.16 6.22 17.73
N LYS A 127 -7.29 5.00 18.25
CA LYS A 127 -8.53 4.48 18.87
C LYS A 127 -8.46 4.39 20.40
N SER A 128 -7.29 4.61 21.02
CA SER A 128 -7.10 4.71 22.47
C SER A 128 -7.05 6.17 22.90
#